data_AF-A0A9P4Q5E3-F1
#
_entry.id   AF-A0A9P4Q5E3-F1
#
_cell.length_a   1.000
_cell.length_b   1.000
_cell.length_c   1.000
_cell.angle_alpha   90.00
_cell.angle_beta   90.00
_cell.angle_gamma   90.00
#
_symmetry.space_group_name_H-M   'P 1'
#
loop_
_entity.id
_entity.type
_entity.pdbx_description
1 polymer ?
#
loop_
_entity_poly.entity_id
_entity_poly.type
_entity_poly.pdbx_seq_one_letter_code
_entity_poly.pdbx_strand_id
1 'polypeptide(L)'
;KFTSNYHVIATPDQVVNGTTPTGGLAGAKGFYDLGVNTDLNLICYYIKLEGFRGQYQSPALTATHIHEAAKGQSGPPRIAFPNPVGDEKLAISVGCLQGPFRTGVNDTAGKDTGASFHVRQIEQNPKGFFADVHSSLAVPGAVRGQI
;
A
#
# COMPACT_ATOMS: atom_id res chain seq x y z
N LYS A 1 15.36 7.66 -14.51
CA LYS A 1 14.76 6.49 -15.18
C LYS A 1 14.36 5.47 -14.12
N PHE A 2 13.20 4.81 -14.23
CA PHE A 2 12.84 3.72 -13.33
C PHE A 2 13.61 2.44 -13.66
N THR A 3 14.02 1.70 -12.64
CA THR A 3 14.63 0.37 -12.74
C THR A 3 13.55 -0.70 -12.94
N SER A 4 12.37 -0.52 -12.35
CA SER A 4 11.19 -1.39 -12.55
C SER A 4 9.88 -0.59 -12.51
N ASN A 5 8.84 -1.12 -13.14
CA ASN A 5 7.47 -0.59 -13.03
C ASN A 5 6.50 -1.73 -12.67
N TYR A 6 5.49 -1.42 -11.87
CA TYR A 6 4.46 -2.36 -11.42
C TYR A 6 3.08 -1.76 -11.61
N HIS A 7 2.12 -2.61 -11.97
CA HIS A 7 0.71 -2.26 -12.13
C HIS A 7 -0.11 -3.19 -11.25
N VAL A 8 -0.67 -2.64 -10.17
CA VAL A 8 -1.45 -3.41 -9.19
C VAL A 8 -2.91 -3.07 -9.31
N ILE A 9 -3.75 -4.10 -9.40
CA ILE A 9 -5.20 -3.97 -9.27
C ILE A 9 -5.59 -4.55 -7.92
N ALA A 10 -6.02 -3.66 -7.01
CA ALA A 10 -6.46 -3.99 -5.68
C ALA A 10 -7.99 -4.10 -5.63
N THR A 11 -8.48 -5.20 -5.06
CA THR A 11 -9.92 -5.48 -4.97
C THR A 11 -10.31 -5.90 -3.54
N PRO A 12 -11.61 -5.80 -3.19
CA PRO A 12 -12.08 -6.12 -1.83
C PRO A 12 -11.92 -7.60 -1.47
N ASP A 13 -12.05 -8.51 -2.43
CA ASP A 13 -11.99 -9.96 -2.20
C ASP A 13 -10.60 -10.48 -1.78
N GLN A 14 -9.56 -9.65 -1.93
CA GLN A 14 -8.19 -10.02 -1.56
C GLN A 14 -7.83 -9.63 -0.12
N VAL A 15 -8.70 -8.91 0.60
CA VAL A 15 -8.42 -8.38 1.94
C VAL A 15 -8.46 -9.49 3.00
N VAL A 16 -7.42 -9.54 3.83
CA VAL A 16 -7.23 -10.51 4.92
C VAL A 16 -6.88 -9.80 6.23
N ASN A 17 -7.18 -10.44 7.36
CA ASN A 17 -6.66 -10.08 8.68
C ASN A 17 -5.86 -11.27 9.22
N GLY A 18 -4.55 -11.11 9.38
CA GLY A 18 -3.64 -12.24 9.52
C GLY A 18 -3.65 -13.08 8.24
N THR A 19 -4.19 -14.29 8.32
CA THR A 19 -4.44 -15.18 7.17
C THR A 19 -5.92 -15.40 6.89
N THR A 20 -6.81 -14.76 7.64
CA THR A 20 -8.26 -14.95 7.54
C THR A 20 -8.82 -13.96 6.52
N PRO A 21 -9.48 -14.41 5.43
CA PRO A 21 -10.20 -13.52 4.53
C PRO A 21 -11.30 -12.78 5.28
N THR A 22 -11.33 -11.46 5.14
CA THR A 22 -12.36 -10.61 5.76
C THR A 22 -13.26 -9.94 4.72
N GLY A 23 -12.75 -9.82 3.48
CA GLY A 23 -13.35 -8.96 2.48
C GLY A 23 -13.07 -7.48 2.78
N GLY A 24 -13.05 -6.68 1.73
CA GLY A 24 -12.87 -5.24 1.80
C GLY A 24 -14.17 -4.49 1.62
N LEU A 25 -14.05 -3.22 1.23
CA LEU A 25 -15.18 -2.36 0.95
C LEU A 25 -15.82 -2.73 -0.39
N ALA A 26 -17.00 -3.34 -0.35
CA ALA A 26 -17.71 -3.76 -1.56
C ALA A 26 -17.86 -2.62 -2.58
N GLY A 27 -17.60 -2.92 -3.85
CA GLY A 27 -17.64 -1.95 -4.96
C GLY A 27 -16.40 -1.08 -5.10
N ALA A 28 -15.46 -1.09 -4.13
CA ALA A 28 -14.23 -0.34 -4.24
C ALA A 28 -13.20 -1.05 -5.15
N LYS A 29 -12.34 -0.26 -5.81
CA LYS A 29 -11.19 -0.75 -6.58
C LYS A 29 -10.03 0.23 -6.44
N GLY A 30 -8.82 -0.31 -6.34
CA GLY A 30 -7.59 0.48 -6.36
C GLY A 30 -6.71 0.11 -7.54
N PHE A 31 -6.08 1.11 -8.15
CA PHE A 31 -5.08 0.95 -9.19
C PHE A 31 -3.81 1.65 -8.72
N TYR A 32 -2.69 0.93 -8.72
CA TYR A 32 -1.40 1.45 -8.29
C TYR A 32 -0.42 1.25 -9.44
N ASP A 33 -0.07 2.34 -10.10
CA ASP A 33 1.01 2.38 -11.08
C ASP A 33 2.26 2.88 -10.36
N LEU A 34 3.24 2.00 -10.20
CA LEU A 34 4.41 2.22 -9.35
C LEU A 34 5.68 2.17 -10.21
N GLY A 35 6.49 3.22 -10.16
CA GLY A 35 7.82 3.27 -10.77
C GLY A 35 8.90 3.28 -9.69
N VAL A 36 9.77 2.26 -9.67
CA VAL A 36 10.86 2.14 -8.69
C VAL A 36 12.19 2.55 -9.33
N ASN A 37 13.05 3.22 -8.57
CA ASN A 37 14.47 3.38 -8.89
C ASN A 37 15.31 2.93 -7.70
N THR A 38 15.99 1.78 -7.84
CA THR A 38 16.77 1.18 -6.75
C THR A 38 18.13 1.84 -6.50
N ASP A 39 18.62 2.65 -7.42
CA ASP A 39 19.87 3.39 -7.23
C ASP A 39 19.64 4.62 -6.33
N LEU A 40 18.44 5.22 -6.40
CA LEU A 40 18.04 6.38 -5.62
C LEU A 40 17.22 6.02 -4.37
N ASN A 41 16.88 4.75 -4.19
CA ASN A 41 15.88 4.28 -3.22
C ASN A 41 14.56 5.07 -3.31
N LEU A 42 14.07 5.24 -4.55
CA LEU A 42 12.93 6.09 -4.89
C LEU A 42 11.77 5.23 -5.41
N ILE A 43 10.55 5.60 -5.05
CA ILE A 43 9.32 5.12 -5.67
C ILE A 43 8.46 6.30 -6.09
N CYS A 44 8.07 6.35 -7.36
CA CYS A 44 7.04 7.24 -7.87
C CYS A 44 5.76 6.45 -8.06
N TYR A 45 4.62 7.10 -7.87
CA TYR A 45 3.33 6.44 -7.86
C TYR A 45 2.27 7.30 -8.53
N TYR A 46 1.33 6.62 -9.19
CA TYR A 46 0.02 7.13 -9.53
C TYR A 46 -1.00 6.13 -8.96
N ILE A 47 -1.76 6.57 -7.96
CA ILE A 47 -2.72 5.76 -7.23
C ILE A 47 -4.11 6.31 -7.52
N LYS A 48 -4.99 5.44 -8.00
CA LYS A 48 -6.39 5.76 -8.31
C LYS A 48 -7.30 4.85 -7.50
N LEU A 49 -8.26 5.44 -6.78
CA LEU A 49 -9.32 4.71 -6.10
C LEU A 49 -10.67 5.05 -6.73
N GLU A 50 -11.51 4.02 -6.90
CA GLU A 50 -12.90 4.12 -7.34
C GLU A 50 -13.76 3.41 -6.28
N GLY A 51 -14.94 3.95 -5.97
CA GLY A 51 -15.87 3.38 -4.98
C GLY A 51 -15.37 3.42 -3.53
N PHE A 52 -14.32 4.20 -3.25
CA PHE A 52 -13.81 4.37 -1.89
C PHE A 52 -14.78 5.22 -1.06
N ARG A 53 -15.13 4.74 0.12
CA ARG A 53 -16.09 5.37 1.03
C ARG A 53 -15.55 5.35 2.46
N GLY A 54 -16.15 6.19 3.30
CA GLY A 54 -15.72 6.36 4.69
C GLY A 54 -14.52 7.30 4.81
N GLN A 55 -13.88 7.28 5.97
CA GLN A 55 -12.69 8.08 6.25
C GLN A 55 -11.45 7.21 6.14
N TYR A 56 -10.32 7.80 5.71
CA TYR A 56 -9.03 7.13 5.81
C TYR A 56 -8.71 6.83 7.27
N GLN A 57 -8.43 5.57 7.59
CA GLN A 57 -8.14 5.13 8.96
C GLN A 57 -7.04 4.08 8.96
N SER A 58 -5.94 4.34 9.66
CA SER A 58 -4.83 3.40 9.83
C SER A 58 -4.03 3.74 11.09
N PRO A 59 -3.38 2.77 11.74
CA PRO A 59 -2.36 3.05 12.76
C PRO A 59 -1.08 3.67 12.18
N ALA A 60 -0.86 3.59 10.87
CA ALA A 60 0.28 4.22 10.19
C ALA A 60 0.02 5.72 9.93
N LEU A 61 1.04 6.43 9.44
CA LEU A 61 0.96 7.88 9.16
C LEU A 61 -0.16 8.25 8.16
N THR A 62 -0.43 7.36 7.22
CA THR A 62 -1.51 7.45 6.24
C THR A 62 -2.20 6.09 6.14
N ALA A 63 -3.25 5.98 5.34
CA ALA A 63 -4.03 4.75 5.18
C ALA A 63 -3.75 4.02 3.86
N THR A 64 -2.83 4.47 3.03
CA THR A 64 -2.48 3.86 1.74
C THR A 64 -1.04 3.39 1.77
N HIS A 65 -0.78 2.10 1.47
CA HIS A 65 0.52 1.49 1.76
C HIS A 65 1.06 0.58 0.66
N ILE A 66 2.35 0.26 0.80
CA ILE A 66 2.90 -1.04 0.41
C ILE A 66 3.24 -1.80 1.68
N HIS A 67 2.80 -3.05 1.77
CA HIS A 67 3.15 -4.00 2.81
C HIS A 67 4.09 -5.09 2.30
N GLU A 68 4.89 -5.67 3.19
CA GLU A 68 5.71 -6.85 2.92
C GLU A 68 5.02 -8.11 3.46
N ALA A 69 4.30 -8.83 2.59
CA ALA A 69 3.86 -10.19 2.85
C ALA A 69 3.52 -10.93 1.54
N ALA A 70 3.56 -12.26 1.62
CA ALA A 70 3.04 -13.12 0.57
C ALA A 70 1.51 -12.97 0.41
N LYS A 71 1.01 -13.42 -0.74
CA LYS A 71 -0.43 -13.43 -1.05
C LYS A 71 -1.22 -14.17 0.04
N GLY A 72 -2.30 -13.55 0.52
CA GLY A 72 -3.18 -14.11 1.55
C GLY A 72 -2.65 -13.98 2.98
N GLN A 73 -1.53 -13.27 3.19
CA GLN A 73 -0.95 -13.04 4.52
C GLN A 73 -0.85 -11.54 4.81
N SER A 74 -1.00 -11.17 6.08
CA SER A 74 -0.71 -9.83 6.57
C SER A 74 0.78 -9.68 6.88
N GLY A 75 1.30 -8.46 6.73
CA GLY A 75 2.67 -8.12 7.07
C GLY A 75 2.79 -6.65 7.44
N PRO A 76 3.97 -6.16 7.83
CA PRO A 76 4.15 -4.77 8.21
C PRO A 76 4.06 -3.85 6.99
N PRO A 77 3.55 -2.61 7.15
CA PRO A 77 3.68 -1.59 6.11
C PRO A 77 5.16 -1.23 5.96
N ARG A 78 5.60 -1.00 4.74
CA ARG A 78 6.96 -0.58 4.38
C ARG A 78 7.01 0.81 3.78
N ILE A 79 5.94 1.20 3.08
CA ILE A 79 5.77 2.55 2.53
C ILE A 79 4.38 3.06 2.91
N ALA A 80 4.30 4.29 3.39
CA ALA A 80 3.06 5.02 3.61
C ALA A 80 2.95 6.15 2.59
N PHE A 81 1.98 6.06 1.68
CA PHE A 81 1.73 7.09 0.66
C PHE A 81 0.75 8.14 1.17
N PRO A 82 0.83 9.39 0.71
CA PRO A 82 -0.28 10.33 0.84
C PRO A 82 -1.58 9.69 0.34
N ASN A 83 -2.63 9.78 1.17
CA ASN A 83 -3.94 9.21 0.82
C ASN A 83 -4.48 9.89 -0.46
N PRO A 84 -5.10 9.14 -1.38
CA PRO A 84 -5.78 9.71 -2.53
C PRO A 84 -6.83 10.77 -2.12
N VAL A 85 -6.89 11.87 -2.86
CA VAL A 85 -7.87 12.95 -2.61
C VAL A 85 -8.85 13.00 -3.76
N GLY A 86 -10.13 13.14 -3.44
CA GLY A 86 -11.22 13.18 -4.39
C GLY A 86 -12.54 12.78 -3.75
N ASP A 87 -13.44 12.22 -4.54
CA ASP A 87 -14.75 11.74 -4.10
C ASP A 87 -14.88 10.21 -4.25
N GLU A 88 -16.08 9.68 -3.98
CA GLU A 88 -16.35 8.24 -4.10
C GLU A 88 -16.17 7.73 -5.54
N LYS A 89 -16.44 8.55 -6.56
CA LYS A 89 -16.27 8.13 -7.95
C LYS A 89 -14.80 8.01 -8.29
N LEU A 90 -14.00 8.96 -7.82
CA LEU A 90 -12.58 9.03 -8.15
C LEU A 90 -11.80 9.79 -7.07
N ALA A 91 -10.81 9.12 -6.47
CA ALA A 91 -9.78 9.75 -5.65
C ALA A 91 -8.39 9.39 -6.18
N ILE A 92 -7.48 10.37 -6.22
CA ILE A 92 -6.15 10.22 -6.82
C ILE A 92 -5.05 10.68 -5.86
N SER A 93 -3.95 9.94 -5.82
CA SER A 93 -2.68 10.38 -5.23
C SER A 93 -1.56 10.21 -6.26
N VAL A 94 -0.73 11.22 -6.44
CA VAL A 94 0.41 11.19 -7.36
C VAL A 94 1.63 11.83 -6.71
N GLY A 95 2.80 11.24 -6.92
CA GLY A 95 4.03 11.79 -6.37
C GLY A 95 5.19 10.82 -6.41
N CYS A 96 6.26 11.18 -5.71
CA CYS A 96 7.39 10.29 -5.46
C CYS A 96 7.83 10.38 -4.00
N LEU A 97 8.25 9.25 -3.44
CA LEU A 97 8.85 9.12 -2.12
C LEU A 97 10.26 8.58 -2.27
N GLN A 98 11.22 9.25 -1.65
CA GLN A 98 12.60 8.79 -1.57
C GLN A 98 12.88 8.32 -0.15
N GLY A 99 13.57 7.17 -0.02
CA GLY A 99 13.98 6.67 1.27
C GLY A 99 15.00 7.58 1.97
N PRO A 100 15.20 7.44 3.30
CA PRO A 100 14.59 6.43 4.17
C PRO A 100 13.08 6.63 4.34
N PHE A 101 12.33 5.52 4.29
CA PHE A 101 10.87 5.55 4.43
C PHE A 101 10.47 5.56 5.90
N ARG A 102 9.26 6.06 6.17
CA ARG A 102 8.66 6.10 7.50
C ARG A 102 7.19 5.74 7.40
N THR A 103 6.75 4.79 8.21
CA THR A 103 5.33 4.38 8.26
C THR A 103 4.62 4.84 9.51
N GLY A 104 5.35 5.20 10.57
CA GLY A 104 4.79 5.51 11.89
C GLY A 104 4.38 4.28 12.70
N VAL A 105 4.49 3.08 12.13
CA VAL A 105 4.27 1.81 12.83
C VAL A 105 5.63 1.27 13.26
N ASN A 106 5.77 0.92 14.53
CA ASN A 106 6.99 0.32 15.06
C ASN A 106 6.86 -1.22 15.13
N ASP A 107 7.96 -1.91 14.86
CA ASP A 107 8.09 -3.36 15.10
C ASP A 107 8.21 -3.68 16.61
N THR A 108 8.35 -4.96 16.93
CA THR A 108 8.48 -5.44 18.32
C THR A 108 9.76 -4.96 19.02
N ALA A 109 10.77 -4.51 18.26
CA ALA A 109 11.99 -3.91 18.78
C ALA A 109 11.88 -2.37 18.89
N GLY A 110 10.71 -1.79 18.58
CA GLY A 110 10.46 -0.35 18.66
C GLY A 110 10.97 0.44 17.44
N LYS A 111 11.38 -0.22 16.35
CA LYS A 111 11.88 0.44 15.14
C LYS A 111 10.75 0.63 14.11
N ASP A 112 10.70 1.81 13.49
CA ASP A 112 9.74 2.08 12.42
C ASP A 112 9.87 1.06 11.28
N THR A 113 8.75 0.48 10.85
CA THR A 113 8.75 -0.62 9.88
C THR A 113 9.24 -0.19 8.48
N GLY A 114 9.25 1.11 8.18
CA GLY A 114 9.85 1.67 6.96
C GLY A 114 11.35 2.00 7.08
N ALA A 115 11.90 2.12 8.30
CA ALA A 115 13.23 2.70 8.50
C ALA A 115 14.38 1.87 7.91
N SER A 116 14.22 0.55 7.78
CA SER A 116 15.23 -0.34 7.14
C SER A 116 14.82 -0.77 5.74
N PHE A 117 13.69 -0.27 5.24
CA PHE A 117 13.15 -0.71 3.97
C PHE A 117 13.89 -0.04 2.81
N HIS A 118 14.19 -0.85 1.79
CA HIS A 118 14.79 -0.38 0.55
C HIS A 118 14.00 -0.96 -0.63
N VAL A 119 13.65 -0.12 -1.60
CA VAL A 119 12.77 -0.51 -2.74
C VAL A 119 13.33 -1.66 -3.59
N ARG A 120 14.64 -1.92 -3.49
CA ARG A 120 15.30 -3.11 -4.08
C ARG A 120 14.67 -4.43 -3.63
N GLN A 121 14.12 -4.50 -2.42
CA GLN A 121 13.45 -5.70 -1.92
C GLN A 121 12.20 -6.03 -2.76
N ILE A 122 11.48 -5.02 -3.29
CA ILE A 122 10.36 -5.22 -4.21
C ILE A 122 10.86 -5.82 -5.53
N GLU A 123 11.98 -5.33 -6.07
CA GLU A 123 12.54 -5.91 -7.31
C GLU A 123 13.00 -7.36 -7.13
N GLN A 124 13.57 -7.67 -5.96
CA GLN A 124 14.07 -9.01 -5.66
C GLN A 124 12.93 -10.03 -5.42
N ASN A 125 11.80 -9.59 -4.88
CA ASN A 125 10.66 -10.46 -4.61
C ASN A 125 9.32 -9.70 -4.67
N PRO A 126 8.82 -9.35 -5.87
CA PRO A 126 7.59 -8.54 -5.98
C PRO A 126 6.38 -9.24 -5.36
N LYS A 127 6.29 -10.57 -5.52
CA LYS A 127 5.24 -11.42 -4.93
C LYS A 127 5.25 -11.47 -3.40
N GLY A 128 6.28 -10.89 -2.76
CA GLY A 128 6.35 -10.66 -1.33
C GLY A 128 5.77 -9.33 -0.87
N PHE A 129 5.20 -8.52 -1.78
CA PHE A 129 4.65 -7.20 -1.47
C PHE A 129 3.25 -6.99 -2.04
N PHE A 130 2.42 -6.25 -1.32
CA PHE A 130 1.08 -5.89 -1.78
C PHE A 130 0.81 -4.41 -1.50
N ALA A 131 -0.05 -3.81 -2.31
CA ALA A 131 -0.57 -2.46 -2.10
C ALA A 131 -2.02 -2.52 -1.61
N ASP A 132 -2.38 -1.61 -0.73
CA ASP A 132 -3.71 -1.52 -0.14
C ASP A 132 -4.05 -0.08 0.28
N VAL A 133 -5.32 0.08 0.66
CA VAL A 133 -5.80 1.28 1.34
C VAL A 133 -6.85 0.91 2.36
N HIS A 134 -6.83 1.56 3.52
CA HIS A 134 -7.75 1.32 4.64
C HIS A 134 -8.84 2.39 4.73
N SER A 135 -10.04 1.95 5.12
CA SER A 135 -11.21 2.81 5.35
C SER A 135 -11.77 2.54 6.74
N SER A 136 -12.40 3.54 7.34
CA SER A 136 -13.18 3.40 8.57
C SER A 136 -14.35 2.41 8.46
N LEU A 137 -14.78 2.09 7.23
CA LEU A 137 -15.81 1.08 6.96
C LEU A 137 -15.23 -0.32 6.71
N ALA A 138 -13.90 -0.42 6.55
CA ALA A 138 -13.19 -1.66 6.27
C ALA A 138 -11.76 -1.54 6.84
N VAL A 139 -11.66 -1.61 8.17
CA VAL A 139 -10.42 -1.35 8.92
C VAL A 139 -9.28 -2.31 8.54
N PRO A 140 -9.52 -3.62 8.28
CA PRO A 140 -8.46 -4.50 7.76
C PRO A 140 -7.95 -4.12 6.36
N GLY A 141 -8.69 -3.30 5.61
CA GLY A 141 -8.39 -2.86 4.26
C GLY A 141 -9.67 -2.65 3.45
N ALA A 142 -9.79 -1.55 2.72
CA ALA A 142 -10.85 -1.33 1.76
C ALA A 142 -10.61 -2.15 0.48
N VAL A 143 -9.36 -2.20 0.01
CA VAL A 143 -8.92 -3.03 -1.13
C VAL A 143 -7.48 -3.49 -0.92
N ARG A 144 -7.11 -4.63 -1.50
CA ARG A 144 -5.74 -5.17 -1.51
C ARG A 144 -5.39 -5.75 -2.88
N GLY A 145 -4.13 -5.60 -3.32
CA GLY A 145 -3.62 -6.23 -4.53
C GLY A 145 -2.13 -6.56 -4.42
N GLN A 146 -1.72 -7.74 -4.88
CA GLN A 146 -0.31 -8.15 -4.88
C GLN A 146 0.48 -7.44 -5.98
N ILE A 147 1.74 -7.09 -5.69
CA ILE A 147 2.75 -6.57 -6.64
C ILE A 147 3.35 -7.70 -7.47
#